data_AF-A0A3D4DTL7-F1
#
_entry.id   AF-A0A3D4DTL7-F1
#
_cell.length_a   1.000
_cell.length_b   1.000
_cell.length_c   1.000
_cell.angle_alpha   90.00
_cell.angle_beta   90.00
_cell.angle_gamma   90.00
#
_symmetry.space_group_name_H-M   'P 1'
#
loop_
_entity.id
_entity.type
_entity.pdbx_description
1 polymer ?
#
loop_
_entity_poly.entity_id
_entity_poly.type
_entity_poly.pdbx_seq_one_letter_code
_entity_poly.pdbx_strand_id
1 'polypeptide(L)'
;KDSATVINYFTEFGITPATEVDFDLDNATPGSGALRKRCQALIESVEDSMGGLAAGAVQVRAECGSAFFADLIAHKEVRETYLNTAAAADLRGRVADEVSFGGITFRRYRGGAGFGVPTDKAFFYPEGVEGLFEIYHAPADTFETVNTLGLPLYARTIPDRDRDEWVRLEIESNPLPICTRPQVLRSARRT
;
A
#
# COMPACT_ATOMS: atom_id res chain seq x y z
N LYS A 1 -5.66 -10.05 -19.56
CA LYS A 1 -6.93 -10.04 -18.81
C LYS A 1 -6.79 -8.97 -17.74
N ASP A 2 -7.69 -8.00 -17.70
CA ASP A 2 -7.72 -7.08 -16.56
C ASP A 2 -7.85 -7.91 -15.28
N SER A 3 -6.99 -7.62 -14.30
CA SER A 3 -6.80 -8.37 -13.06
C SER A 3 -6.02 -9.69 -13.13
N ALA A 4 -5.41 -10.07 -14.27
CA ALA A 4 -4.46 -11.17 -14.28
C ALA A 4 -3.15 -10.76 -13.60
N THR A 5 -2.68 -11.55 -12.64
CA THR A 5 -1.36 -11.39 -12.05
C THR A 5 -0.31 -11.49 -13.14
N VAL A 6 0.38 -10.38 -13.42
CA VAL A 6 1.48 -10.33 -14.40
C VAL A 6 2.70 -11.02 -13.81
N ILE A 7 3.12 -10.59 -12.61
CA ILE A 7 4.23 -11.18 -11.85
C ILE A 7 3.80 -11.30 -10.39
N ASN A 8 4.07 -12.45 -9.76
CA ASN A 8 3.95 -12.62 -8.32
C ASN A 8 5.36 -12.62 -7.70
N TYR A 9 5.74 -11.50 -7.07
CA TYR A 9 7.08 -11.34 -6.48
C TYR A 9 7.39 -12.31 -5.32
N PHE A 10 6.36 -12.84 -4.63
CA PHE A 10 6.59 -13.87 -3.62
C PHE A 10 7.07 -15.18 -4.27
N THR A 11 6.48 -15.56 -5.41
CA THR A 11 6.92 -16.73 -6.17
C THR A 11 8.26 -16.47 -6.84
N GLU A 12 8.44 -15.30 -7.46
CA GLU A 12 9.67 -14.94 -8.17
C GLU A 12 10.90 -14.94 -7.24
N PHE A 13 10.76 -14.41 -6.02
CA PHE A 13 11.85 -14.38 -5.05
C PHE A 13 11.89 -15.60 -4.13
N GLY A 14 10.97 -16.56 -4.28
CA GLY A 14 10.90 -17.74 -3.41
C GLY A 14 10.61 -17.42 -1.94
N ILE A 15 9.85 -16.36 -1.68
CA ILE A 15 9.53 -15.85 -0.34
C ILE A 15 8.13 -16.30 0.06
N THR A 16 8.01 -16.97 1.21
CA THR A 16 6.70 -17.29 1.80
C THR A 16 6.07 -16.01 2.37
N PRO A 17 4.83 -15.66 1.97
CA PRO A 17 4.13 -14.51 2.54
C PRO A 17 3.93 -14.67 4.05
N ALA A 18 4.03 -13.56 4.79
CA ALA A 18 3.68 -13.55 6.20
C ALA A 18 2.21 -13.94 6.38
N THR A 19 1.92 -14.68 7.45
CA THR A 19 0.55 -15.08 7.79
C THR A 19 -0.32 -13.84 8.02
N GLU A 20 -1.54 -13.87 7.49
CA GLU A 20 -2.53 -12.81 7.71
C GLU A 20 -2.79 -12.64 9.22
N VAL A 21 -2.71 -11.40 9.69
CA VAL A 21 -2.91 -11.04 11.09
C VAL A 21 -4.40 -10.82 11.33
N ASP A 22 -4.97 -11.62 12.19
CA ASP A 22 -6.29 -11.39 12.77
C ASP A 22 -6.20 -10.16 13.70
N PHE A 23 -7.09 -9.17 13.57
CA PHE A 23 -7.14 -8.00 14.47
C PHE A 23 -8.25 -8.09 15.52
N ASP A 24 -9.15 -9.09 15.45
CA ASP A 24 -10.23 -9.36 16.43
C ASP A 24 -11.06 -8.10 16.76
N LEU A 25 -11.39 -7.32 15.72
CA LEU A 25 -12.13 -6.06 15.84
C LEU A 25 -13.62 -6.28 16.08
N ASP A 26 -14.14 -7.49 15.82
CA ASP A 26 -15.53 -7.89 16.06
C ASP A 26 -15.77 -8.42 17.49
N ASN A 27 -14.71 -8.53 18.30
CA ASN A 27 -14.81 -8.91 19.69
C ASN A 27 -15.63 -7.90 20.50
N ALA A 28 -16.74 -8.36 21.10
CA ALA A 28 -17.62 -7.52 21.91
C ALA A 28 -16.99 -7.09 23.25
N THR A 29 -15.99 -7.84 23.74
CA THR A 29 -15.33 -7.61 25.03
C THR A 29 -13.80 -7.74 24.91
N PRO A 30 -13.15 -6.85 24.14
CA PRO A 30 -11.70 -6.89 24.01
C PRO A 30 -11.06 -6.56 25.35
N GLY A 31 -10.01 -7.31 25.71
CA GLY A 31 -9.20 -7.02 26.89
C GLY A 31 -8.47 -5.68 26.71
N SER A 32 -8.31 -4.92 27.79
CA SER A 32 -7.59 -3.63 27.73
C SER A 32 -6.14 -3.82 27.25
N GLY A 33 -5.75 -3.06 26.23
CA GLY A 33 -4.45 -3.10 25.58
C GLY A 33 -4.28 -4.22 24.54
N ALA A 34 -5.34 -4.96 24.21
CA ALA A 34 -5.27 -6.05 23.24
C ALA A 34 -4.93 -5.53 21.84
N LEU A 35 -5.61 -4.45 21.42
CA LEU A 35 -5.36 -3.85 20.10
C LEU A 35 -3.96 -3.24 20.04
N ARG A 36 -3.53 -2.52 21.09
CA ARG A 36 -2.18 -1.95 21.16
C ARG A 36 -1.07 -3.02 21.09
N LYS A 37 -1.25 -4.16 21.78
CA LYS A 37 -0.31 -5.29 21.71
C LYS A 37 -0.25 -5.88 20.30
N ARG A 38 -1.39 -6.00 19.59
CA ARG A 38 -1.41 -6.46 18.20
C ARG A 38 -0.69 -5.51 17.26
N CYS A 39 -0.90 -4.19 17.40
CA CYS A 39 -0.16 -3.19 16.61
C CYS A 39 1.35 -3.29 16.85
N GLN A 40 1.78 -3.40 18.11
CA GLN A 40 3.18 -3.54 18.45
C GLN A 40 3.80 -4.81 17.87
N ALA A 41 3.14 -5.96 18.03
CA ALA A 41 3.62 -7.23 17.46
C ALA A 41 3.70 -7.18 15.92
N LEU A 42 2.80 -6.44 15.26
CA LEU A 42 2.86 -6.23 13.82
C LEU A 42 4.10 -5.42 13.44
N ILE A 43 4.37 -4.31 14.13
CA ILE A 43 5.57 -3.48 13.90
C ILE A 43 6.84 -4.32 14.11
N GLU A 44 6.95 -5.03 15.23
CA GLU A 44 8.09 -5.90 15.54
C GLU A 44 8.29 -6.95 14.44
N SER A 45 7.20 -7.57 13.95
CA SER A 45 7.30 -8.54 12.86
C SER A 45 7.82 -7.92 11.54
N VAL A 46 7.47 -6.65 11.26
CA VAL A 46 7.94 -5.93 10.08
C VAL A 46 9.41 -5.55 10.24
N GLU A 47 9.80 -5.11 11.43
CA GLU A 47 11.19 -4.81 11.80
C GLU A 47 12.10 -6.05 11.64
N ASP A 48 11.65 -7.20 12.14
CA ASP A 48 12.37 -8.48 12.01
C ASP A 48 12.58 -8.85 10.53
N SER A 49 11.56 -8.64 9.70
CA SER A 49 11.64 -8.91 8.25
C SER A 49 12.47 -7.89 7.48
N MET A 50 12.65 -6.69 8.05
CA MET A 50 13.50 -5.64 7.50
C MET A 50 14.98 -5.80 7.87
N GLY A 51 15.31 -6.58 8.90
CA GLY A 51 16.69 -6.98 9.20
C GLY A 51 17.67 -5.82 9.42
N GLY A 52 17.21 -4.67 9.94
CA GLY A 52 18.06 -3.52 10.26
C GLY A 52 18.24 -2.47 9.15
N LEU A 53 17.48 -2.55 8.05
CA LEU A 53 17.47 -1.53 6.97
C LEU A 53 16.82 -0.19 7.36
N ALA A 54 16.14 -0.13 8.51
CA ALA A 54 15.60 1.13 9.00
C ALA A 54 16.71 1.95 9.66
N ALA A 55 17.02 3.13 9.11
CA ALA A 55 17.88 4.10 9.78
C ALA A 55 17.21 4.79 11.00
N GLY A 56 16.04 4.30 11.44
CA GLY A 56 15.22 4.87 12.51
C GLY A 56 14.00 4.01 12.84
N ALA A 57 13.04 4.58 13.59
CA ALA A 57 11.78 3.89 13.91
C ALA A 57 10.98 3.61 12.63
N VAL A 58 10.56 2.36 12.44
CA VAL A 58 9.78 1.97 11.26
C VAL A 58 8.38 2.59 11.36
N GLN A 59 8.08 3.48 10.42
CA GLN A 59 6.72 4.00 10.28
C GLN A 59 5.93 3.02 9.45
N VAL A 60 4.86 2.45 10.01
CA VAL A 60 4.00 1.51 9.29
C VAL A 60 2.71 2.22 8.90
N ARG A 61 2.34 2.09 7.63
CA ARG A 61 1.09 2.60 7.09
C ARG A 61 0.20 1.45 6.68
N ALA A 62 -1.10 1.61 6.90
CA ALA A 62 -2.11 0.60 6.60
C ALA A 62 -3.20 1.17 5.70
N GLU A 63 -3.44 0.55 4.55
CA GLU A 63 -4.59 0.85 3.70
C GLU A 63 -5.70 -0.14 4.06
N CYS A 64 -6.81 0.39 4.54
CA CYS A 64 -7.88 -0.36 5.18
C CYS A 64 -9.15 -0.36 4.34
N GLY A 65 -9.84 -1.50 4.34
CA GLY A 65 -11.21 -1.62 3.89
C GLY A 65 -12.19 -0.84 4.76
N SER A 66 -13.38 -0.59 4.22
CA SER A 66 -14.37 0.25 4.88
C SER A 66 -14.92 -0.32 6.19
N ALA A 67 -15.08 -1.65 6.30
CA ALA A 67 -15.61 -2.29 7.50
C ALA A 67 -14.52 -2.40 8.58
N PHE A 68 -13.29 -2.77 8.18
CA PHE A 68 -12.13 -2.78 9.06
C PHE A 68 -11.92 -1.40 9.71
N PHE A 69 -11.93 -0.33 8.91
CA PHE A 69 -11.74 1.03 9.41
C PHE A 69 -12.87 1.52 10.32
N ALA A 70 -14.12 1.16 10.02
CA ALA A 70 -15.27 1.52 10.85
C ALA A 70 -15.18 0.89 12.25
N ASP A 71 -14.84 -0.40 12.32
CA ASP A 71 -14.71 -1.10 13.60
C ASP A 71 -13.46 -0.67 14.37
N LEU A 72 -12.36 -0.36 13.68
CA LEU A 72 -11.17 0.22 14.28
C LEU A 72 -11.49 1.54 15.01
N ILE A 73 -12.22 2.45 14.36
CA ILE A 73 -12.63 3.72 14.97
C ILE A 73 -13.64 3.50 16.10
N ALA A 74 -14.51 2.49 15.99
CA ALA A 74 -15.49 2.18 17.03
C ALA A 74 -14.87 1.53 18.28
N HIS A 75 -13.68 0.93 18.16
CA HIS A 75 -13.01 0.23 19.23
C HIS A 75 -12.73 1.13 20.44
N LYS A 76 -12.99 0.62 21.65
CA LYS A 76 -12.91 1.40 22.90
C LYS A 76 -11.54 2.08 23.10
N GLU A 77 -10.45 1.35 22.88
CA GLU A 77 -9.09 1.88 23.02
C GLU A 77 -8.78 3.03 22.06
N VAL A 78 -9.28 2.95 20.82
CA VAL A 78 -9.09 4.02 19.82
C VAL A 78 -9.92 5.23 20.22
N ARG A 79 -11.19 5.03 20.57
CA ARG A 79 -12.07 6.11 21.03
C ARG A 79 -11.53 6.83 22.27
N GLU A 80 -11.07 6.08 23.26
CA GLU A 80 -10.47 6.66 24.48
C GLU A 80 -9.20 7.46 24.15
N THR A 81 -8.35 6.96 23.27
CA THR A 81 -7.15 7.69 22.84
C THR A 81 -7.51 9.01 22.14
N TYR A 82 -8.50 8.97 21.24
CA TYR A 82 -8.99 10.14 20.50
C TYR A 82 -9.71 11.17 21.38
N LEU A 83 -10.52 10.73 22.35
CA LEU A 83 -11.19 11.62 23.30
C LEU A 83 -10.20 12.36 24.20
N ASN A 84 -9.08 11.71 24.52
CA ASN A 84 -8.04 12.28 25.38
C ASN A 84 -7.00 13.13 24.62
N THR A 85 -7.04 13.17 23.29
CA THR A 85 -6.16 14.03 22.47
C THR A 85 -6.89 15.33 22.08
N ALA A 86 -6.15 16.44 22.04
CA ALA A 86 -6.68 17.76 21.63
C ALA A 86 -7.24 17.81 20.18
N ALA A 87 -7.07 16.72 19.41
CA ALA A 87 -7.63 16.51 18.07
C ALA A 87 -9.15 16.26 18.05
N ALA A 88 -9.83 16.25 19.20
CA ALA A 88 -11.29 16.17 19.27
C ALA A 88 -12.04 17.29 18.51
N ALA A 89 -11.35 18.38 18.14
CA ALA A 89 -11.93 19.47 17.35
C ALA A 89 -12.29 19.06 15.90
N ASP A 90 -11.61 18.07 15.31
CA ASP A 90 -11.84 17.63 13.91
C ASP A 90 -12.92 16.54 13.77
N LEU A 91 -13.37 15.94 14.88
CA LEU A 91 -14.47 14.95 14.89
C LEU A 91 -15.86 15.55 14.58
N ARG A 92 -15.96 16.87 14.36
CA ARG A 92 -17.19 17.52 13.86
C ARG A 92 -17.22 17.65 12.32
N GLY A 93 -16.11 17.36 11.64
CA GLY A 93 -16.00 17.33 10.18
C GLY A 93 -16.26 15.95 9.60
N ARG A 94 -16.06 15.79 8.28
CA ARG A 94 -16.02 14.47 7.62
C ARG A 94 -14.99 13.62 8.37
N VAL A 95 -15.37 12.44 8.86
CA VAL A 95 -14.47 11.50 9.55
C VAL A 95 -13.16 11.48 8.78
N ALA A 96 -12.06 11.85 9.43
CA ALA A 96 -10.75 11.81 8.81
C ALA A 96 -10.57 10.43 8.19
N ASP A 97 -10.32 10.36 6.89
CA ASP A 97 -10.05 9.10 6.20
C ASP A 97 -8.70 8.47 6.68
N GLU A 98 -8.10 9.02 7.74
CA GLU A 98 -6.84 8.61 8.35
C GLU A 98 -6.90 8.71 9.88
N VAL A 99 -6.39 7.68 10.56
CA VAL A 99 -6.35 7.54 12.02
C VAL A 99 -4.98 6.97 12.41
N SER A 100 -4.30 7.58 13.39
CA SER A 100 -3.00 7.07 13.89
C SER A 100 -3.19 6.43 15.26
N PHE A 101 -2.78 5.16 15.38
CA PHE A 101 -2.90 4.41 16.63
C PHE A 101 -1.79 3.37 16.75
N GLY A 102 -1.18 3.27 17.94
CA GLY A 102 -0.19 2.22 18.23
C GLY A 102 1.06 2.24 17.35
N GLY A 103 1.44 3.41 16.81
CA GLY A 103 2.59 3.55 15.90
C GLY A 103 2.29 3.25 14.43
N ILE A 104 1.02 2.98 14.10
CA ILE A 104 0.56 2.69 12.74
C ILE A 104 -0.40 3.79 12.29
N THR A 105 -0.23 4.27 11.06
CA THR A 105 -1.16 5.19 10.41
C THR A 105 -2.12 4.40 9.52
N PHE A 106 -3.37 4.29 9.93
CA PHE A 106 -4.41 3.61 9.18
C PHE A 106 -5.17 4.61 8.32
N ARG A 107 -5.31 4.31 7.04
CA ARG A 107 -6.08 5.10 6.09
C ARG A 107 -7.18 4.26 5.46
N ARG A 108 -8.37 4.83 5.33
CA ARG A 108 -9.47 4.23 4.59
C ARG A 108 -9.20 4.36 3.09
N TYR A 109 -8.90 3.25 2.42
CA TYR A 109 -8.74 3.24 0.98
C TYR A 109 -10.09 3.08 0.29
N ARG A 110 -10.64 4.18 -0.25
CA ARG A 110 -11.80 4.12 -1.14
C ARG A 110 -11.29 3.80 -2.55
N GLY A 111 -11.21 2.50 -2.85
CA GLY A 111 -10.88 2.01 -4.17
C GLY A 111 -11.82 2.53 -5.27
N GLY A 112 -11.46 2.28 -6.53
CA GLY A 112 -12.24 2.64 -7.72
C GLY A 112 -12.04 1.60 -8.84
N ALA A 113 -12.91 1.59 -9.86
CA ALA A 113 -12.80 0.83 -11.12
C ALA A 113 -12.06 -0.54 -11.07
N GLY A 114 -12.33 -1.38 -10.06
CA GLY A 114 -11.74 -2.73 -9.92
C GLY A 114 -10.49 -2.85 -9.03
N PHE A 115 -9.95 -1.75 -8.51
CA PHE A 115 -8.81 -1.73 -7.60
C PHE A 115 -9.23 -1.22 -6.23
N GLY A 116 -9.05 -2.02 -5.18
CA GLY A 116 -9.45 -1.66 -3.83
C GLY A 116 -8.99 -2.66 -2.79
N VAL A 117 -9.01 -2.21 -1.54
CA VAL A 117 -8.82 -3.09 -0.38
C VAL A 117 -10.16 -3.74 -0.07
N PRO A 118 -10.23 -5.09 0.10
CA PRO A 118 -11.47 -5.76 0.51
C PRO A 118 -12.01 -5.16 1.82
N THR A 119 -13.32 -5.13 1.98
CA THR A 119 -14.00 -4.41 3.07
C THR A 119 -13.51 -4.78 4.47
N ASP A 120 -13.20 -6.06 4.68
CA ASP A 120 -12.80 -6.63 5.97
C ASP A 120 -11.28 -6.82 6.10
N LYS A 121 -10.49 -6.30 5.16
CA LYS A 121 -9.03 -6.45 5.14
C LYS A 121 -8.30 -5.13 5.33
N ALA A 122 -7.05 -5.23 5.75
CA ALA A 122 -6.07 -4.14 5.72
C ALA A 122 -4.73 -4.66 5.19
N PHE A 123 -4.01 -3.81 4.46
CA PHE A 123 -2.65 -4.10 3.99
C PHE A 123 -1.68 -3.11 4.62
N PHE A 124 -0.59 -3.62 5.17
CA PHE A 124 0.42 -2.83 5.87
C PHE A 124 1.73 -2.87 5.11
N TYR A 125 2.37 -1.71 5.07
CA TYR A 125 3.69 -1.55 4.49
C TYR A 125 4.48 -0.52 5.31
N PRO A 126 5.81 -0.70 5.43
CA PRO A 126 6.65 0.32 6.01
C PRO A 126 6.83 1.49 5.03
N GLU A 127 6.81 2.70 5.57
CA GLU A 127 7.05 3.97 4.87
C GLU A 127 8.45 4.50 5.21
N GLY A 128 9.05 5.27 4.31
CA GLY A 128 10.36 5.90 4.55
C GLY A 128 11.56 4.96 4.39
N VAL A 129 11.37 3.77 3.81
CA VAL A 129 12.46 2.84 3.46
C VAL A 129 12.87 3.06 2.01
N GLU A 130 14.05 3.63 1.80
CA GLU A 130 14.63 3.84 0.46
C GLU A 130 14.85 2.51 -0.26
N GLY A 131 14.49 2.44 -1.54
CA GLY A 131 14.65 1.25 -2.37
C GLY A 131 13.66 0.12 -2.08
N LEU A 132 12.66 0.32 -1.22
CA LEU A 132 11.65 -0.71 -0.96
C LEU A 132 10.61 -0.82 -2.08
N PHE A 133 10.07 0.31 -2.52
CA PHE A 133 9.13 0.41 -3.62
C PHE A 133 9.77 1.23 -4.73
N GLU A 134 10.05 0.58 -5.84
CA GLU A 134 10.70 1.19 -7.00
C GLU A 134 9.87 0.93 -8.26
N ILE A 135 10.00 1.80 -9.25
CA ILE A 135 9.44 1.58 -10.57
C ILE A 135 10.60 1.55 -11.56
N TYR A 136 10.90 0.37 -12.10
CA TYR A 136 11.87 0.24 -13.16
C TYR A 136 11.17 0.39 -14.52
N HIS A 137 11.83 1.07 -15.45
CA HIS A 137 11.29 1.26 -16.80
C HIS A 137 12.12 0.45 -17.79
N ALA A 138 11.44 -0.30 -18.65
CA ALA A 138 12.08 -0.92 -19.81
C ALA A 138 12.18 0.11 -20.95
N PRO A 139 13.17 -0.03 -21.85
CA PRO A 139 13.17 0.71 -23.09
C PRO A 139 11.90 0.44 -23.90
N ALA A 140 11.52 1.39 -24.74
CA ALA A 140 10.41 1.21 -25.66
C ALA A 140 10.77 0.24 -26.79
N ASP A 141 9.75 -0.44 -27.32
CA ASP A 141 9.87 -1.54 -28.28
C ASP A 141 10.08 -1.04 -29.72
N THR A 142 11.00 -0.09 -29.91
CA THR A 142 11.39 0.39 -31.25
C THR A 142 12.87 0.28 -31.49
N PHE A 143 13.26 0.22 -32.76
CA PHE A 143 14.66 0.13 -33.19
C PHE A 143 15.52 1.29 -32.70
N GLU A 144 14.94 2.46 -32.45
CA GLU A 144 15.69 3.62 -31.94
C GLU A 144 16.05 3.46 -30.46
N THR A 145 15.16 2.86 -29.67
CA THR A 145 15.32 2.75 -28.21
C THR A 145 15.72 1.36 -27.76
N VAL A 146 15.75 0.36 -28.65
CA VAL A 146 16.23 -0.98 -28.35
C VAL A 146 17.67 -0.92 -27.81
N ASN A 147 17.96 -1.66 -26.74
CA ASN A 147 19.24 -1.64 -26.03
C ASN A 147 19.66 -0.27 -25.44
N THR A 148 18.73 0.67 -25.27
CA THR A 148 18.99 1.93 -24.54
C THR A 148 18.40 1.88 -23.13
N LEU A 149 18.72 2.86 -22.30
CA LEU A 149 18.16 2.99 -20.96
C LEU A 149 16.65 3.27 -21.04
N GLY A 150 15.87 2.57 -20.21
CA GLY A 150 14.44 2.80 -20.10
C GLY A 150 14.12 4.20 -19.56
N LEU A 151 13.17 4.86 -20.20
CA LEU A 151 12.63 6.15 -19.78
C LEU A 151 11.19 5.99 -19.25
N PRO A 152 10.75 6.85 -18.33
CA PRO A 152 9.38 6.80 -17.82
C PRO A 152 8.31 6.96 -18.90
N LEU A 153 8.63 7.71 -19.96
CA LEU A 153 7.71 8.00 -21.05
C LEU A 153 8.48 8.22 -22.35
N TYR A 154 7.99 7.61 -23.41
CA TYR A 154 8.42 7.86 -24.78
C TYR A 154 7.26 8.49 -25.54
N ALA A 155 7.52 9.61 -26.21
CA ALA A 155 6.54 10.28 -27.06
C ALA A 155 7.12 10.37 -28.48
N ARG A 156 6.34 9.99 -29.48
CA ARG A 156 6.73 10.00 -30.88
C ARG A 156 5.62 10.56 -31.73
N THR A 157 5.99 11.39 -32.70
CA THR A 157 5.08 11.89 -33.72
C THR A 157 5.36 11.18 -35.03
N ILE A 158 4.35 10.47 -35.53
CA ILE A 158 4.39 9.83 -36.84
C ILE A 158 3.65 10.74 -37.82
N PRO A 159 4.36 11.44 -38.71
CA PRO A 159 3.71 12.26 -39.73
C PRO A 159 3.00 11.38 -40.77
N ASP A 160 1.93 11.91 -41.34
CA ASP A 160 1.27 11.29 -42.48
C ASP A 160 2.23 11.19 -43.67
N ARG A 161 2.46 9.96 -44.13
CA ARG A 161 3.41 9.68 -45.22
C ARG A 161 2.79 9.86 -46.60
N ASP A 162 1.45 9.96 -46.68
CA ASP A 162 0.73 9.96 -47.96
C ASP A 162 0.23 11.35 -48.36
N ARG A 163 -0.32 12.14 -47.42
CA ARG A 163 -0.94 13.44 -47.75
C ARG A 163 -0.43 14.63 -46.94
N ASP A 164 0.40 14.40 -45.92
CA ASP A 164 0.87 15.44 -45.00
C ASP A 164 -0.28 16.20 -44.28
N GLU A 165 -1.42 15.52 -44.06
CA GLU A 165 -2.64 16.14 -43.52
C GLU A 165 -2.84 15.90 -42.00
N TRP A 166 -2.12 14.94 -41.40
CA TRP A 166 -2.25 14.60 -39.99
C TRP A 166 -0.93 14.16 -39.36
N VAL A 167 -0.89 14.18 -38.03
CA VAL A 167 0.18 13.57 -37.23
C VAL A 167 -0.45 12.62 -36.22
N ARG A 168 0.12 11.43 -36.06
CA ARG A 168 -0.25 10.51 -34.98
C ARG A 168 0.75 10.64 -33.87
N LEU A 169 0.27 10.98 -32.68
CA LEU A 169 1.07 10.94 -31.47
C LEU A 169 0.97 9.54 -30.87
N GLU A 170 2.11 8.89 -30.69
CA GLU A 170 2.21 7.66 -29.93
C GLU A 170 2.94 7.93 -28.62
N ILE A 171 2.36 7.45 -27.53
CA ILE A 171 2.92 7.54 -26.20
C ILE A 171 3.04 6.14 -25.67
N GLU A 172 4.25 5.78 -25.26
CA GLU A 172 4.60 4.45 -24.78
C GLU A 172 5.29 4.57 -23.42
N SER A 173 4.94 3.67 -22.49
CA SER A 173 5.60 3.55 -21.19
C SER A 173 5.54 2.09 -20.78
N ASN A 174 6.70 1.55 -20.39
CA ASN A 174 6.85 0.16 -19.96
C ASN A 174 7.30 0.11 -18.48
N PRO A 175 6.44 0.49 -17.52
CA PRO A 175 6.78 0.49 -16.10
C PRO A 175 6.67 -0.91 -15.47
N LEU A 176 7.58 -1.22 -14.58
CA LEU A 176 7.56 -2.40 -13.72
C LEU A 176 7.66 -1.95 -12.25
N PRO A 177 6.51 -1.75 -11.57
CA PRO A 177 6.48 -1.47 -10.14
C PRO A 177 6.90 -2.72 -9.36
N ILE A 178 7.93 -2.60 -8.52
CA ILE A 178 8.50 -3.69 -7.74
C ILE A 178 8.56 -3.34 -6.26
N CYS A 179 8.25 -4.32 -5.42
CA CYS A 179 8.62 -4.31 -4.02
C CYS A 179 9.88 -5.17 -3.87
N THR A 180 11.02 -4.57 -3.56
CA THR A 180 12.32 -5.28 -3.52
C THR A 180 12.38 -6.31 -2.39
N ARG A 181 11.55 -6.16 -1.36
CA ARG A 181 11.42 -7.09 -0.23
C ARG A 181 9.96 -7.32 0.11
N PRO A 182 9.24 -8.20 -0.63
CA PRO A 182 7.80 -8.40 -0.38
C PRO A 182 7.52 -9.01 1.00
N GLN A 183 8.52 -9.59 1.66
CA GLN A 183 8.44 -10.12 3.03
C GLN A 183 8.08 -9.07 4.09
N VAL A 184 8.19 -7.77 3.83
CA VAL A 184 7.83 -6.71 4.79
C VAL A 184 6.35 -6.36 4.74
N LEU A 185 5.64 -6.81 3.71
CA LEU A 185 4.21 -6.59 3.56
C LEU A 185 3.45 -7.45 4.58
N ARG A 186 2.45 -6.86 5.24
CA ARG A 186 1.51 -7.61 6.09
C ARG A 186 0.12 -7.45 5.56
N SER A 187 -0.70 -8.47 5.79
CA SER A 187 -2.15 -8.38 5.61
C SER A 187 -2.82 -8.61 6.95
N ALA A 188 -3.94 -7.95 7.18
CA ALA A 188 -4.81 -8.24 8.28
C ALA A 188 -6.24 -8.42 7.84
N ARG A 189 -6.98 -9.12 8.69
CA ARG A 189 -8.43 -9.25 8.61
C ARG A 189 -9.08 -8.71 9.88
N ARG A 190 -10.33 -8.32 9.73
CA ARG A 190 -11.17 -7.76 10.80
C ARG A 190 -11.44 -8.74 11.95
N THR A 191 -11.77 -9.99 11.61
CA THR A 191 -12.15 -11.06 12.54
C THR A 191 -10.96 -11.80 13.11
#